data_AF-A0A5S3Z3T2-F1
#
_entry.id   AF-A0A5S3Z3T2-F1
#
_cell.length_a   1.000
_cell.length_b   1.000
_cell.length_c   1.000
_cell.angle_alpha   90.00
_cell.angle_beta   90.00
_cell.angle_gamma   90.00
#
_symmetry.space_group_name_H-M   'P 1'
#
loop_
_entity.id
_entity.type
_entity.pdbx_description
1 polymer ?
#
loop_
_entity_poly.entity_id
_entity_poly.type
_entity_poly.pdbx_seq_one_letter_code
_entity_poly.pdbx_strand_id
1 'polypeptide(L)'
;MNSLANKYLFTLTLLFSQVSCAANSTETVQNCVQQTLGFEVVRTDSLNHRFFVVPNTQFSVDSTSHLALDQCFDEMSWQDDWSISVFSNAKYAGYKDEKDIIPLHADNKWTNAYLAEIDSSGVTLTPAKP
;
A
#
# COMPACT_ATOMS: atom_id res chain seq x y z
N MET A 1 -63.28 -35.60 22.79
CA MET A 1 -62.56 -36.32 21.71
C MET A 1 -62.37 -35.36 20.55
N ASN A 2 -61.11 -34.96 20.35
CA ASN A 2 -60.42 -34.49 19.14
C ASN A 2 -61.22 -33.80 18.01
N SER A 3 -60.90 -32.54 17.73
CA SER A 3 -60.68 -32.09 16.36
C SER A 3 -59.68 -30.95 16.32
N LEU A 4 -58.78 -31.04 15.34
CA LEU A 4 -57.47 -30.40 15.27
C LEU A 4 -57.56 -28.98 14.70
N ALA A 5 -57.04 -28.01 15.43
CA ALA A 5 -56.70 -26.71 14.86
C ALA A 5 -55.35 -26.83 14.12
N ASN A 6 -55.42 -26.90 12.79
CA ASN A 6 -54.30 -26.71 11.86
C ASN A 6 -53.57 -25.39 12.20
N LYS A 7 -52.33 -25.44 12.70
CA LYS A 7 -51.08 -25.45 11.92
C LYS A 7 -51.09 -24.40 10.82
N TYR A 8 -50.36 -23.30 11.00
CA TYR A 8 -49.37 -22.73 10.06
C TYR A 8 -48.72 -21.52 10.74
N LEU A 9 -47.68 -21.78 11.55
CA LEU A 9 -46.77 -20.73 12.01
C LEU A 9 -45.64 -20.67 10.98
N PHE A 10 -45.70 -19.72 10.04
CA PHE A 10 -44.61 -19.43 9.13
C PHE A 10 -43.53 -18.66 9.90
N THR A 11 -42.52 -19.36 10.40
CA THR A 11 -41.29 -18.73 10.90
C THR A 11 -40.43 -18.33 9.71
N LEU A 12 -40.45 -17.05 9.35
CA LEU A 12 -39.55 -16.45 8.38
C LEU A 12 -38.18 -16.25 9.04
N THR A 13 -37.29 -17.23 8.89
CA THR A 13 -35.89 -17.11 9.32
C THR A 13 -35.17 -16.13 8.40
N LEU A 14 -34.98 -14.89 8.86
CA LEU A 14 -34.09 -13.93 8.20
C LEU A 14 -32.66 -14.46 8.31
N LEU A 15 -32.18 -15.09 7.23
CA LEU A 15 -30.77 -15.34 7.02
C LEU A 15 -30.08 -13.99 6.80
N PHE A 16 -29.59 -13.40 7.89
CA PHE A 16 -28.60 -12.34 7.80
C PHE A 16 -27.31 -12.98 7.27
N SER A 17 -27.16 -12.95 5.94
CA SER A 17 -25.87 -13.15 5.30
C SER A 17 -24.94 -12.05 5.81
N GLN A 18 -24.11 -12.40 6.79
CA GLN A 18 -22.99 -11.57 7.21
C GLN A 18 -22.06 -11.51 6.00
N VAL A 19 -22.21 -10.46 5.19
CA VAL A 19 -21.20 -10.10 4.19
C VAL A 19 -19.99 -9.65 4.99
N SER A 20 -19.15 -10.58 5.39
CA SER A 20 -17.82 -10.27 5.88
C SER A 20 -17.09 -9.67 4.69
N CYS A 21 -16.96 -8.34 4.67
CA CYS A 21 -16.01 -7.67 3.80
C CYS A 21 -14.64 -8.26 4.14
N ALA A 22 -14.12 -9.13 3.29
CA ALA A 22 -12.70 -9.44 3.33
C ALA A 22 -11.99 -8.09 3.16
N ALA A 23 -11.29 -7.63 4.19
CA ALA A 23 -10.43 -6.47 4.06
C ALA A 23 -9.51 -6.73 2.86
N ASN A 24 -9.42 -5.75 1.95
CA ASN A 24 -8.57 -5.92 0.79
C ASN A 24 -7.13 -6.07 1.31
N SER A 25 -6.44 -7.17 0.98
CA SER A 25 -5.10 -7.45 1.50
C SER A 25 -4.14 -6.28 1.26
N THR A 26 -4.29 -5.58 0.14
CA THR A 26 -3.52 -4.36 -0.18
C THR A 26 -3.74 -3.22 0.82
N GLU A 27 -4.95 -3.02 1.34
CA GLU A 27 -5.25 -1.98 2.33
C GLU A 27 -4.61 -2.32 3.69
N THR A 28 -4.63 -3.61 4.06
CA THR A 28 -3.94 -4.10 5.27
C THR A 28 -2.43 -3.87 5.16
N VAL A 29 -1.81 -4.24 4.03
CA VAL A 29 -0.38 -4.03 3.79
C VAL A 29 -0.03 -2.54 3.76
N GLN A 30 -0.83 -1.71 3.08
CA GLN A 30 -0.65 -0.26 3.02
C GLN A 30 -0.60 0.35 4.42
N ASN A 31 -1.54 -0.02 5.29
CA ASN A 31 -1.59 0.47 6.66
C ASN A 31 -0.36 0.04 7.46
N CYS A 32 0.10 -1.21 7.30
CA CYS A 32 1.31 -1.70 7.95
C CYS A 32 2.56 -0.94 7.48
N VAL A 33 2.72 -0.75 6.17
CA VAL A 33 3.83 0.02 5.58
C VAL A 33 3.86 1.44 6.13
N GLN A 34 2.71 2.11 6.14
CA GLN A 34 2.58 3.47 6.65
C GLN A 34 2.96 3.57 8.14
N GLN A 35 2.52 2.63 8.97
CA GLN A 35 2.86 2.60 10.40
C GLN A 35 4.33 2.27 10.65
N THR A 36 4.88 1.33 9.88
CA THR A 36 6.27 0.86 10.03
C THR A 36 7.27 1.92 9.60
N LEU A 37 7.04 2.57 8.46
CA LEU A 37 7.92 3.59 7.92
C LEU A 37 7.66 4.99 8.50
N GLY A 38 6.45 5.24 9.02
CA GLY A 38 6.02 6.59 9.35
C GLY A 38 5.89 7.48 8.12
N PHE A 39 5.57 6.90 6.95
CA PHE A 39 5.40 7.59 5.67
C PHE A 39 3.93 7.61 5.27
N GLU A 40 3.53 8.61 4.50
CA GLU A 40 2.24 8.62 3.83
C GLU A 40 2.31 7.79 2.53
N VAL A 41 1.39 6.85 2.36
CA VAL A 41 1.22 6.16 1.07
C VAL A 41 0.33 7.01 0.16
N VAL A 42 0.92 7.62 -0.87
CA VAL A 42 0.25 8.58 -1.76
C VAL A 42 -0.29 7.93 -3.02
N ARG A 43 0.21 6.74 -3.37
CA ARG A 43 -0.28 5.93 -4.48
C ARG A 43 0.09 4.47 -4.28
N THR A 44 -0.81 3.60 -4.73
CA THR A 44 -0.59 2.15 -4.78
C THR A 44 -0.85 1.67 -6.20
N ASP A 45 0.11 0.93 -6.75
CA ASP A 45 -0.02 0.23 -8.02
C ASP A 45 0.03 -1.27 -7.77
N SER A 46 -1.15 -1.87 -7.62
CA SER A 46 -1.29 -3.31 -7.39
C SER A 46 -0.99 -4.17 -8.62
N LEU A 47 -0.84 -3.59 -9.82
CA LEU A 47 -0.50 -4.36 -11.02
C LEU A 47 1.00 -4.56 -11.15
N ASN A 48 1.78 -3.53 -10.81
CA ASN A 48 3.24 -3.58 -10.78
C ASN A 48 3.80 -3.72 -9.36
N HIS A 49 2.94 -4.04 -8.39
CA HIS A 49 3.30 -4.31 -7.00
C HIS A 49 4.17 -3.21 -6.37
N ARG A 50 3.71 -1.96 -6.47
CA ARG A 50 4.48 -0.79 -6.04
C ARG A 50 3.68 0.14 -5.14
N PHE A 51 4.27 0.49 -4.01
CA PHE A 51 3.83 1.63 -3.20
C PHE A 51 4.66 2.86 -3.53
N PHE A 52 4.01 4.00 -3.64
CA PHE A 52 4.66 5.30 -3.71
C PHE A 52 4.39 6.04 -2.42
N VAL A 53 5.45 6.48 -1.76
CA VAL A 53 5.37 7.00 -0.39
C VAL A 53 6.09 8.33 -0.24
N VAL A 54 5.62 9.13 0.72
CA VAL A 54 6.24 10.40 1.10
C VAL A 54 6.51 10.40 2.60
N PRO A 55 7.75 10.64 3.04
CA PRO A 55 8.07 10.73 4.46
C PRO A 55 7.33 11.88 5.15
N ASN A 56 6.73 11.61 6.32
CA ASN A 56 6.06 12.65 7.12
C ASN A 56 7.07 13.59 7.80
N THR A 57 8.31 13.16 7.93
CA THR A 57 9.44 13.91 8.49
C THR A 57 10.64 13.85 7.54
N GLN A 58 11.74 14.52 7.89
CA GLN A 58 12.98 14.43 7.11
C GLN A 58 13.41 12.96 6.92
N PHE A 59 13.60 12.55 5.67
CA PHE A 59 14.06 11.20 5.32
C PHE A 59 15.53 11.00 5.66
N SER A 60 15.86 9.83 6.21
CA SER A 60 17.23 9.35 6.39
C SER A 60 17.27 7.84 6.13
N VAL A 61 18.21 7.38 5.31
CA VAL A 61 18.34 5.94 4.98
C VAL A 61 18.59 5.10 6.22
N ASP A 62 19.46 5.57 7.13
CA ASP A 62 19.81 4.86 8.36
C ASP A 62 18.59 4.59 9.25
N SER A 63 17.55 5.44 9.14
CA SER A 63 16.30 5.24 9.89
C SER A 63 15.38 4.18 9.28
N THR A 64 15.64 3.76 8.05
CA THR A 64 14.78 2.85 7.28
C THR A 64 15.40 1.48 7.00
N SER A 65 16.73 1.38 6.97
CA SER A 65 17.46 0.14 6.68
C SER A 65 17.26 -0.98 7.71
N HIS A 66 16.74 -0.65 8.90
CA HIS A 66 16.49 -1.60 9.99
C HIS A 66 15.02 -1.99 10.16
N LEU A 67 14.12 -1.45 9.33
CA LEU A 67 12.69 -1.68 9.48
C LEU A 67 12.29 -3.02 8.85
N ALA A 68 11.72 -3.90 9.67
CA ALA A 68 11.16 -5.18 9.25
C ALA A 68 9.87 -4.94 8.46
N LEU A 69 9.99 -4.78 7.14
CA LEU A 69 8.85 -4.62 6.23
C LEU A 69 8.24 -5.95 5.82
N ASP A 70 9.00 -7.04 5.87
CA ASP A 70 8.57 -8.41 5.58
C ASP A 70 7.24 -8.77 6.29
N GLN A 71 7.11 -8.45 7.58
CA GLN A 71 5.88 -8.68 8.36
C GLN A 71 4.63 -7.98 7.78
N CYS A 72 4.80 -6.88 7.05
CA CYS A 72 3.68 -6.17 6.43
C CYS A 72 3.11 -6.91 5.23
N PHE A 73 3.86 -7.86 4.69
CA PHE A 73 3.51 -8.58 3.48
C PHE A 73 3.38 -10.08 3.78
N ASP A 74 3.12 -10.53 5.00
CA ASP A 74 2.99 -11.98 5.29
C ASP A 74 1.96 -12.71 4.39
N GLU A 75 0.95 -11.98 3.88
CA GLU A 75 -0.06 -12.48 2.95
C GLU A 75 0.22 -12.12 1.46
N MET A 76 1.33 -11.44 1.16
CA MET A 76 1.70 -10.93 -0.16
C MET A 76 3.18 -11.24 -0.47
N SER A 77 3.55 -11.46 -1.73
CA SER A 77 4.93 -11.83 -2.06
C SER A 77 5.90 -10.64 -1.88
N TRP A 78 6.40 -10.34 -0.68
CA TRP A 78 7.44 -9.28 -0.53
C TRP A 78 8.73 -9.66 -1.25
N GLN A 79 9.10 -10.93 -1.15
CA GLN A 79 10.27 -11.48 -1.80
C GLN A 79 10.09 -11.38 -3.32
N ASP A 80 10.99 -10.62 -3.96
CA ASP A 80 11.12 -10.43 -5.41
C ASP A 80 9.95 -9.77 -6.19
N ASP A 81 8.89 -9.29 -5.53
CA ASP A 81 7.70 -8.78 -6.23
C ASP A 81 7.37 -7.33 -5.86
N TRP A 82 7.20 -7.04 -4.56
CA TRP A 82 6.79 -5.72 -4.10
C TRP A 82 7.96 -4.77 -3.90
N SER A 83 7.70 -3.49 -4.20
CA SER A 83 8.68 -2.41 -4.05
C SER A 83 8.04 -1.13 -3.53
N ILE A 84 8.84 -0.31 -2.85
CA ILE A 84 8.40 0.96 -2.28
C ILE A 84 9.30 2.07 -2.84
N SER A 85 8.70 2.99 -3.59
CA SER A 85 9.36 4.17 -4.12
C SER A 85 9.15 5.37 -3.22
N VAL A 86 10.22 5.87 -2.62
CA VAL A 86 10.19 6.99 -1.69
C VAL A 86 10.40 8.30 -2.44
N PHE A 87 9.48 9.25 -2.28
CA PHE A 87 9.54 10.59 -2.86
C PHE A 87 9.53 11.68 -1.78
N SER A 88 10.17 12.82 -2.06
CA SER A 88 10.13 13.99 -1.17
C SER A 88 8.82 14.77 -1.23
N ASN A 89 7.99 14.54 -2.26
CA ASN A 89 6.69 15.20 -2.42
C ASN A 89 5.76 14.37 -3.29
N ALA A 90 4.48 14.32 -2.89
CA ALA A 90 3.44 13.53 -3.55
C ALA A 90 3.28 13.83 -5.04
N LYS A 91 3.50 15.08 -5.46
CA LYS A 91 3.34 15.46 -6.87
C LYS A 91 4.32 14.77 -7.82
N TYR A 92 5.43 14.23 -7.31
CA TYR A 92 6.43 13.51 -8.11
C TYR A 92 6.24 11.99 -8.06
N ALA A 93 5.32 11.49 -7.24
CA ALA A 93 5.11 10.07 -7.00
C ALA A 93 4.44 9.37 -8.19
N GLY A 94 5.26 8.82 -9.08
CA GLY A 94 4.80 8.11 -10.27
C GLY A 94 5.96 7.58 -11.09
N TYR A 95 5.64 6.90 -12.19
CA TYR A 95 6.66 6.40 -13.11
C TYR A 95 7.16 7.53 -14.02
N LYS A 96 8.45 7.48 -14.34
CA LYS A 96 9.14 8.49 -15.16
C LYS A 96 8.51 8.74 -16.53
N ASP A 97 7.79 7.79 -17.08
CA ASP A 97 7.20 7.82 -18.42
C ASP A 97 5.69 8.13 -18.43
N GLU A 98 5.11 8.42 -17.27
CA GLU A 98 3.72 8.87 -17.17
C GLU A 98 3.55 10.29 -17.71
N LYS A 99 2.43 10.53 -18.41
CA LYS A 99 2.15 11.81 -19.10
C LYS A 99 2.15 13.01 -18.17
N ASP A 100 1.74 12.81 -16.94
CA ASP A 100 1.62 13.75 -15.84
C ASP A 100 2.92 13.91 -15.04
N ILE A 101 3.83 12.94 -15.11
CA ILE A 101 5.17 12.99 -14.50
C ILE A 101 6.21 13.60 -15.44
N ILE A 102 6.13 13.33 -16.75
CA ILE A 102 7.08 13.83 -17.77
C ILE A 102 7.34 15.36 -17.64
N PRO A 103 6.33 16.23 -17.49
CA PRO A 103 6.56 17.68 -17.33
C PRO A 103 7.38 18.05 -16.08
N LEU A 104 7.40 17.19 -15.06
CA LEU A 104 8.08 17.40 -13.79
C LEU A 104 9.58 17.06 -13.84
N HIS A 105 10.07 16.55 -14.97
CA HIS A 105 11.49 16.23 -15.17
C HIS A 105 12.36 17.48 -15.36
N ALA A 106 11.75 18.63 -15.66
CA ALA A 106 12.48 19.88 -15.86
C ALA A 106 13.43 20.17 -14.69
N ASP A 107 14.66 20.57 -14.99
CA ASP A 107 15.72 20.86 -14.01
C ASP A 107 16.04 19.70 -13.05
N ASN A 108 15.86 18.45 -13.49
CA ASN A 108 16.04 17.24 -12.68
C ASN A 108 15.14 17.19 -11.43
N LYS A 109 14.02 17.92 -11.40
CA LYS A 109 13.14 18.01 -10.23
C LYS A 109 12.58 16.66 -9.80
N TRP A 110 12.10 15.86 -10.75
CA TRP A 110 11.61 14.51 -10.47
C TRP A 110 12.72 13.60 -9.92
N THR A 111 13.89 13.57 -10.57
CA THR A 111 15.04 12.78 -10.10
C THR A 111 15.48 13.18 -8.71
N ASN A 112 15.55 14.49 -8.41
CA ASN A 112 15.90 15.00 -7.08
C ASN A 112 14.82 14.72 -6.04
N ALA A 113 13.58 14.45 -6.48
CA ALA A 113 12.48 14.12 -5.60
C ALA A 113 12.39 12.62 -5.31
N TYR A 114 12.93 11.75 -6.16
CA TYR A 114 13.00 10.32 -5.93
C TYR A 114 14.19 10.04 -4.99
N LEU A 115 13.90 9.62 -3.76
CA LEU A 115 14.87 9.56 -2.66
C LEU A 115 15.48 8.18 -2.46
N ALA A 116 14.68 7.14 -2.62
CA ALA A 116 15.08 5.76 -2.41
C ALA A 116 14.08 4.79 -3.05
N GLU A 117 14.56 3.58 -3.26
CA GLU A 117 13.76 2.39 -3.51
C GLU A 117 13.96 1.43 -2.34
N ILE A 118 12.89 0.79 -1.87
CA ILE A 118 12.95 -0.25 -0.85
C ILE A 118 12.31 -1.51 -1.39
N ASP A 119 13.04 -2.62 -1.33
CA ASP A 119 12.57 -3.95 -1.68
C ASP A 119 13.10 -4.98 -0.67
N SER A 120 12.88 -6.27 -0.94
CA SER A 120 13.36 -7.37 -0.10
C SER A 120 14.89 -7.45 0.04
N SER A 121 15.66 -6.82 -0.85
CA SER A 121 17.11 -6.72 -0.75
C SER A 121 17.58 -5.56 0.14
N GLY A 122 16.68 -4.63 0.47
CA GLY A 122 16.92 -3.49 1.34
C GLY A 122 16.66 -2.15 0.66
N VAL A 123 17.33 -1.11 1.15
CA VAL A 123 17.16 0.26 0.65
C VAL A 123 18.22 0.56 -0.41
N THR A 124 17.79 0.82 -1.64
CA THR A 124 18.65 1.35 -2.71
C THR A 124 18.46 2.85 -2.83
N LEU A 125 19.56 3.59 -2.69
CA LEU A 125 19.56 5.03 -2.93
C LEU A 125 19.58 5.35 -4.42
N THR A 126 18.73 6.27 -4.80
CA THR A 126 18.80 6.93 -6.11
C THR A 126 19.88 8.00 -6.08
N PRO A 127 20.53 8.29 -7.22
CA PRO A 127 21.75 9.07 -7.21
C PRO A 127 21.56 10.40 -6.49
N ALA A 128 22.41 10.65 -5.50
CA ALA A 128 22.64 11.99 -5.00
C ALA A 128 22.98 12.88 -6.20
N LYS A 129 22.40 14.08 -6.20
CA LYS A 129 22.61 15.17 -7.17
C LYS A 129 23.99 15.05 -7.86
N PRO A 130 24.08 15.00 -9.20
CA PRO A 130 25.36 15.24 -9.86
C PRO A 130 25.93 16.62 -9.49
#